data_AF-A0AAU1KZX2-F1
#
_entry.id   AF-A0AAU1KZX2-F1
#
_cell.length_a   1.000
_cell.length_b   1.000
_cell.length_c   1.000
_cell.angle_alpha   90.00
_cell.angle_beta   90.00
_cell.angle_gamma   90.00
#
_symmetry.space_group_name_H-M   'P 1'
#
loop_
_entity.id
_entity.type
_entity.pdbx_description
1 polymer ?
#
loop_
_entity_poly.entity_id
_entity_poly.type
_entity_poly.pdbx_seq_one_letter_code
_entity_poly.pdbx_strand_id
1 'polypeptide(L)'
;MPRRRPGALRAERGTYEDRRPPAWAWQLPSVDRLPAAAAAAVHWAGAGRGDEVADLLMRYRAFLSRPGSPLLLARSSCPACPGCARDDVAVVRDELADLHHTLPPAARTALGRVLHVLDAEFRRRTLPEPDPPAGRWADWSGRPLAWWHRRIYDSEGREFW
;
A
#
# COMPACT_ATOMS: atom_id res chain seq x y z
N MET A 1 -23.64 38.39 5.19
CA MET A 1 -22.78 37.18 5.19
C MET A 1 -23.66 35.95 5.41
N PRO A 2 -23.99 35.16 4.37
CA PRO A 2 -24.81 33.96 4.58
C PRO A 2 -23.92 32.87 5.21
N ARG A 3 -24.25 32.49 6.45
CA ARG A 3 -23.54 31.42 7.17
C ARG A 3 -23.90 30.07 6.55
N ARG A 4 -22.90 29.38 5.98
CA ARG A 4 -23.07 28.02 5.43
C ARG A 4 -23.49 27.07 6.56
N ARG A 5 -24.55 26.29 6.32
CA ARG A 5 -25.08 25.31 7.27
C ARG A 5 -24.08 24.15 7.46
N PRO A 6 -23.94 23.59 8.68
CA PRO A 6 -23.00 22.50 9.00
C PRO A 6 -23.20 21.20 8.18
N GLY A 7 -24.32 21.04 7.48
CA GLY A 7 -24.60 19.87 6.65
C GLY A 7 -23.76 19.77 5.39
N ALA A 8 -23.21 20.89 4.88
CA ALA A 8 -22.44 20.90 3.63
C ALA A 8 -21.09 20.18 3.76
N LEU A 9 -20.48 20.18 4.96
CA LEU A 9 -19.20 19.48 5.20
C LEU A 9 -19.36 17.97 5.40
N ARG A 10 -20.57 17.50 5.74
CA ARG A 10 -20.85 16.06 5.90
C ARG A 10 -21.18 15.39 4.56
N ALA A 11 -21.59 16.16 3.56
CA ALA A 11 -21.85 15.68 2.20
C ALA A 11 -20.55 15.42 1.40
N GLU A 12 -19.45 16.09 1.72
CA GLU A 12 -18.16 15.89 1.02
C GLU A 12 -17.44 14.59 1.43
N ARG A 13 -17.83 13.98 2.57
CA ARG A 13 -17.32 12.67 3.03
C ARG A 13 -18.30 11.52 2.78
N GLY A 14 -19.39 11.76 2.06
CA GLY A 14 -20.48 10.81 1.86
C GLY A 14 -20.31 9.87 0.66
N THR A 15 -20.11 8.59 0.99
CA THR A 15 -20.79 7.42 0.40
C THR A 15 -20.44 6.98 -1.02
N TYR A 16 -19.25 6.38 -1.15
CA TYR A 16 -19.01 5.38 -2.20
C TYR A 16 -19.79 4.06 -1.99
N GLU A 17 -20.42 3.86 -0.83
CA GLU A 17 -21.06 2.61 -0.44
C GLU A 17 -22.19 2.15 -1.37
N ASP A 18 -22.90 3.08 -2.02
CA ASP A 18 -24.06 2.76 -2.89
C ASP A 18 -23.98 3.33 -4.31
N ARG A 19 -22.87 3.99 -4.67
CA ARG A 19 -22.74 4.69 -5.95
C ARG A 19 -21.86 3.88 -6.90
N ARG A 20 -22.37 3.65 -8.12
CA ARG A 20 -21.59 3.02 -9.19
C ARG A 20 -20.59 4.03 -9.78
N PRO A 21 -19.39 3.58 -10.18
CA PRO A 21 -18.46 4.44 -10.90
C PRO A 21 -19.11 5.01 -12.18
N PRO A 22 -18.90 6.30 -12.48
CA PRO A 22 -19.42 6.94 -13.68
C PRO A 22 -18.82 6.31 -14.95
N ALA A 23 -19.51 6.44 -16.09
CA ALA A 23 -19.14 5.79 -17.35
C ALA A 23 -17.69 6.06 -17.80
N TRP A 24 -17.17 7.28 -17.59
CA TRP A 24 -15.79 7.64 -17.94
C TRP A 24 -14.76 6.78 -17.19
N ALA A 25 -15.04 6.36 -15.95
CA ALA A 25 -14.10 5.60 -15.14
C ALA A 25 -13.87 4.17 -15.68
N TRP A 26 -14.83 3.64 -16.44
CA TRP A 26 -14.73 2.34 -17.08
C TRP A 26 -13.91 2.36 -18.38
N GLN A 27 -13.65 3.54 -18.92
CA GLN A 27 -12.84 3.73 -20.13
C GLN A 27 -11.34 3.83 -19.81
N LEU A 28 -11.00 3.96 -18.53
CA LEU A 28 -9.63 4.07 -18.08
C LEU A 28 -8.96 2.68 -17.99
N PRO A 29 -7.61 2.64 -18.06
CA PRO A 29 -6.87 1.38 -18.07
C PRO A 29 -7.14 0.51 -16.84
N SER A 30 -6.97 -0.81 -16.99
CA SER A 30 -7.01 -1.74 -15.88
C SER A 30 -5.93 -1.43 -14.85
N VAL A 31 -6.28 -1.49 -13.56
CA VAL A 31 -5.33 -1.32 -12.45
C VAL A 31 -4.82 -2.72 -12.06
N ASP A 32 -3.60 -3.06 -12.47
CA ASP A 32 -2.85 -4.26 -12.07
C ASP A 32 -3.69 -5.51 -11.72
N ARG A 33 -4.25 -6.17 -12.74
CA ARG A 33 -5.06 -7.40 -12.63
C ARG A 33 -6.29 -7.29 -11.72
N LEU A 34 -6.68 -6.10 -11.27
CA LEU A 34 -7.95 -5.90 -10.59
C LEU A 34 -9.11 -6.09 -11.58
N PRO A 35 -10.27 -6.60 -11.11
CA PRO A 35 -11.49 -6.62 -11.92
C PRO A 35 -11.85 -5.23 -12.43
N ALA A 36 -12.41 -5.12 -13.64
CA ALA A 36 -12.74 -3.84 -14.29
C ALA A 36 -13.57 -2.89 -13.39
N ALA A 37 -14.53 -3.44 -12.65
CA ALA A 37 -15.35 -2.67 -11.71
C ALA A 37 -14.54 -2.05 -10.56
N ALA A 38 -13.54 -2.78 -10.06
CA ALA A 38 -12.65 -2.28 -9.03
C ALA A 38 -11.69 -1.23 -9.60
N ALA A 39 -11.13 -1.47 -10.79
CA ALA A 39 -10.28 -0.49 -11.48
C ALA A 39 -11.05 0.84 -11.72
N ALA A 40 -12.28 0.78 -12.21
CA ALA A 40 -13.13 1.96 -12.37
C ALA A 40 -13.42 2.66 -11.03
N ALA A 41 -13.66 1.90 -9.96
CA ALA A 41 -13.85 2.48 -8.63
C ALA A 41 -12.58 3.14 -8.07
N VAL A 42 -11.39 2.59 -8.36
CA VAL A 42 -10.10 3.21 -7.99
C VAL A 42 -9.92 4.53 -8.74
N HIS A 43 -10.11 4.55 -10.06
CA HIS A 43 -10.00 5.77 -10.86
C HIS A 43 -11.01 6.84 -10.45
N TRP A 44 -12.23 6.43 -10.09
CA TRP A 44 -13.25 7.34 -9.60
C TRP A 44 -12.89 7.92 -8.22
N ALA A 45 -12.15 7.18 -7.38
CA ALA A 45 -11.76 7.62 -6.05
C ALA A 45 -10.82 8.84 -6.04
N GLY A 46 -10.16 9.12 -7.16
CA GLY A 46 -9.34 10.31 -7.33
C GLY A 46 -8.48 10.27 -8.59
N ALA A 47 -8.14 11.45 -9.10
CA ALA A 47 -7.20 11.57 -10.22
C ALA A 47 -5.85 10.91 -9.87
N GLY A 48 -5.30 10.12 -10.79
CA GLY A 48 -4.02 9.42 -10.61
C GLY A 48 -4.05 8.21 -9.67
N ARG A 49 -5.18 7.91 -9.00
CA ARG A 49 -5.28 6.77 -8.07
C ARG A 49 -5.05 5.43 -8.75
N GLY A 50 -5.51 5.27 -9.99
CA GLY A 50 -5.30 4.02 -10.72
C GLY A 50 -3.82 3.78 -11.03
N ASP A 51 -3.11 4.83 -11.46
CA ASP A 51 -1.69 4.77 -11.75
C ASP A 51 -0.87 4.54 -10.48
N GLU A 52 -1.24 5.19 -9.37
CA GLU A 52 -0.63 5.03 -8.05
C GLU A 52 -0.76 3.58 -7.55
N VAL A 53 -1.98 3.01 -7.57
CA VAL A 53 -2.21 1.61 -7.16
C VAL A 53 -1.47 0.66 -8.08
N ALA A 54 -1.44 0.91 -9.39
CA ALA A 54 -0.74 0.07 -10.35
C ALA A 54 0.79 0.09 -10.13
N ASP A 55 1.41 1.25 -9.93
CA ASP A 55 2.85 1.39 -9.65
C ASP A 55 3.24 0.65 -8.36
N LEU A 56 2.51 0.87 -7.28
CA LEU A 56 2.79 0.24 -5.99
C LEU A 56 2.66 -1.29 -6.06
N LEU A 57 1.61 -1.78 -6.73
CA LEU A 57 1.40 -3.22 -6.92
C LEU A 57 2.45 -3.86 -7.85
N MET A 58 2.90 -3.12 -8.88
CA MET A 58 4.01 -3.53 -9.75
C MET A 58 5.30 -3.66 -8.94
N ARG A 59 5.66 -2.63 -8.15
CA ARG A 59 6.85 -2.63 -7.28
C ARG A 59 6.80 -3.78 -6.28
N TYR A 60 5.65 -4.00 -5.67
CA TYR A 60 5.51 -5.06 -4.68
C TYR A 60 5.72 -6.45 -5.30
N ARG A 61 5.16 -6.69 -6.49
CA ARG A 61 5.41 -7.93 -7.25
C ARG A 61 6.83 -8.04 -7.74
N ALA A 62 7.46 -6.95 -8.17
CA ALA A 62 8.84 -6.95 -8.62
C ALA A 62 9.76 -7.40 -7.48
N PHE A 63 9.58 -6.87 -6.27
CA PHE A 63 10.29 -7.34 -5.09
C PHE A 63 10.07 -8.84 -4.86
N LEU A 64 8.80 -9.27 -4.87
CA LEU A 64 8.42 -10.68 -4.69
C LEU A 64 8.79 -11.60 -5.86
N SER A 65 9.32 -11.07 -6.97
CA SER A 65 9.77 -11.85 -8.13
C SER A 65 11.29 -11.96 -8.19
N ARG A 66 12.02 -11.24 -7.33
CA ARG A 66 13.49 -11.35 -7.24
C ARG A 66 13.88 -12.80 -6.96
N PRO A 67 15.00 -13.31 -7.49
CA PRO A 67 15.50 -14.64 -7.12
C PRO A 67 15.98 -14.67 -5.66
N GLY A 68 16.10 -15.86 -5.09
CA GLY A 68 16.64 -16.08 -3.74
C GLY A 68 15.60 -16.19 -2.63
N SER A 69 15.88 -17.00 -1.61
CA SER A 69 15.02 -17.14 -0.43
C SER A 69 15.88 -17.47 0.78
N PRO A 70 15.77 -16.73 1.89
CA PRO A 70 14.87 -15.60 2.11
C PRO A 70 15.30 -14.31 1.38
N LEU A 71 14.34 -13.46 1.05
CA LEU A 71 14.54 -12.09 0.61
C LEU A 71 14.78 -11.19 1.83
N LEU A 72 15.82 -10.37 1.75
CA LEU A 72 16.08 -9.29 2.69
C LEU A 72 15.41 -8.00 2.20
N LEU A 73 14.90 -7.20 3.13
CA LEU A 73 14.37 -5.88 2.82
C LEU A 73 15.53 -4.90 2.68
N ALA A 74 15.42 -3.93 1.77
CA ALA A 74 16.40 -2.85 1.66
C ALA A 74 15.75 -1.56 2.16
N ARG A 75 16.45 -0.80 3.00
CA ARG A 75 16.01 0.56 3.31
C ARG A 75 16.29 1.44 2.11
N SER A 76 15.41 2.42 1.89
CA SER A 76 15.71 3.47 0.92
C SER A 76 16.94 4.26 1.35
N SER A 77 17.86 4.50 0.42
CA SER A 77 19.02 5.38 0.63
C SER A 77 18.62 6.85 0.73
N CYS A 78 17.43 7.22 0.24
CA CYS A 78 16.90 8.58 0.27
C CYS A 78 15.41 8.56 0.68
N PRO A 79 15.11 8.33 1.98
CA PRO A 79 13.73 8.20 2.46
C PRO A 79 12.94 9.51 2.42
N ALA A 80 13.62 10.66 2.36
CA ALA A 80 12.97 11.97 2.27
C ALA A 80 12.38 12.25 0.88
N CYS A 81 12.84 11.55 -0.17
CA CYS A 81 12.27 11.66 -1.51
C CYS A 81 11.12 10.66 -1.66
N PRO A 82 9.88 11.10 -1.95
CA PRO A 82 8.73 10.19 -2.07
C PRO A 82 8.94 9.07 -3.09
N GLY A 83 9.62 9.36 -4.21
CA GLY A 83 9.92 8.36 -5.23
C GLY A 83 10.95 7.32 -4.78
N CYS A 84 12.04 7.75 -4.13
CA CYS A 84 13.09 6.86 -3.65
C CYS A 84 12.67 6.10 -2.39
N ALA A 85 11.76 6.65 -1.57
CA ALA A 85 11.24 5.96 -0.39
C ALA A 85 10.62 4.60 -0.76
N ARG A 86 10.02 4.50 -1.96
CA ARG A 86 9.44 3.27 -2.52
C ARG A 86 10.46 2.20 -2.94
N ASP A 87 11.75 2.48 -2.83
CA ASP A 87 12.80 1.45 -2.93
C ASP A 87 12.76 0.52 -1.70
N ASP A 88 12.22 1.00 -0.58
CA ASP A 88 11.85 0.15 0.55
C ASP A 88 10.46 -0.45 0.33
N VAL A 89 10.41 -1.77 0.17
CA VAL A 89 9.15 -2.49 -0.07
C VAL A 89 8.17 -2.39 1.10
N ALA A 90 8.64 -2.15 2.33
CA ALA A 90 7.76 -1.94 3.48
C ALA A 90 7.01 -0.60 3.36
N VAL A 91 7.65 0.44 2.81
CA VAL A 91 7.01 1.73 2.49
C VAL A 91 5.97 1.56 1.39
N VAL A 92 6.29 0.80 0.33
CA VAL A 92 5.31 0.44 -0.71
C VAL A 92 4.08 -0.24 -0.09
N ARG A 93 4.30 -1.12 0.89
CA ARG A 93 3.22 -1.82 1.58
C ARG A 93 2.42 -0.91 2.51
N ASP A 94 3.03 0.10 3.13
CA ASP A 94 2.32 1.13 3.91
C ASP A 94 1.42 1.96 3.01
N GLU A 95 1.92 2.46 1.87
CA GLU A 95 1.13 3.22 0.91
C GLU A 95 -0.06 2.40 0.38
N LEU A 96 0.14 1.10 0.09
CA LEU A 96 -0.95 0.19 -0.25
C LEU A 96 -1.96 -0.02 0.88
N ALA A 97 -1.53 0.01 2.14
CA ALA A 97 -2.42 -0.08 3.29
C ALA A 97 -3.31 1.17 3.40
N ASP A 98 -2.71 2.35 3.26
CA ASP A 98 -3.40 3.63 3.30
C ASP A 98 -4.41 3.75 2.15
N LEU A 99 -4.01 3.34 0.93
CA LEU A 99 -4.90 3.24 -0.22
C LEU A 99 -6.05 2.29 0.06
N HIS A 100 -5.77 1.08 0.57
CA HIS A 100 -6.82 0.13 0.91
C HIS A 100 -7.84 0.72 1.91
N HIS A 101 -7.39 1.49 2.91
CA HIS A 101 -8.29 2.13 3.87
C HIS A 101 -9.12 3.27 3.26
N THR A 102 -8.57 4.02 2.31
CA THR A 102 -9.25 5.18 1.70
C THR A 102 -10.12 4.84 0.49
N LEU A 103 -9.95 3.65 -0.12
CA LEU A 103 -10.68 3.25 -1.31
C LEU A 103 -12.18 2.95 -1.06
N PRO A 104 -13.03 3.12 -2.09
CA PRO A 104 -14.42 2.63 -2.13
C PRO A 104 -14.54 1.14 -1.77
N PRO A 105 -15.65 0.67 -1.18
CA PRO A 105 -15.77 -0.72 -0.73
C PRO A 105 -15.46 -1.78 -1.80
N ALA A 106 -15.97 -1.63 -3.02
CA ALA A 106 -15.71 -2.57 -4.11
C ALA A 106 -14.21 -2.64 -4.49
N ALA A 107 -13.57 -1.48 -4.61
CA ALA A 107 -12.14 -1.37 -4.87
C ALA A 107 -11.32 -1.91 -3.70
N ARG A 108 -11.70 -1.58 -2.46
CA ARG A 108 -11.09 -2.06 -1.22
C ARG A 108 -11.13 -3.58 -1.14
N THR A 109 -12.28 -4.22 -1.38
CA THR A 109 -12.39 -5.68 -1.36
C THR A 109 -11.51 -6.32 -2.42
N ALA A 110 -11.48 -5.78 -3.65
CA ALA A 110 -10.66 -6.32 -4.72
C ALA A 110 -9.16 -6.18 -4.42
N LEU A 111 -8.73 -4.99 -3.98
CA LEU A 111 -7.36 -4.73 -3.57
C LEU A 111 -6.97 -5.63 -2.38
N GLY A 112 -7.85 -5.77 -1.39
CA GLY A 112 -7.63 -6.64 -0.23
C GLY A 112 -7.40 -8.10 -0.60
N ARG A 113 -8.09 -8.63 -1.63
CA ARG A 113 -7.84 -9.99 -2.14
C ARG A 113 -6.45 -10.11 -2.78
N VAL A 114 -6.05 -9.12 -3.56
CA VAL A 114 -4.70 -9.08 -4.16
C VAL A 114 -3.64 -8.99 -3.07
N LEU A 115 -3.79 -8.06 -2.12
CA LEU A 115 -2.88 -7.89 -1.00
C LEU A 115 -2.80 -9.15 -0.14
N HIS A 116 -3.90 -9.87 0.07
CA HIS A 116 -3.87 -11.11 0.85
C HIS A 116 -2.91 -12.16 0.25
N VAL A 117 -2.95 -12.35 -1.08
CA VAL A 117 -2.07 -13.29 -1.77
C VAL A 117 -0.61 -12.80 -1.73
N LEU A 118 -0.38 -11.51 -1.99
CA LEU A 118 0.97 -10.93 -1.97
C LEU A 118 1.57 -10.91 -0.56
N ASP A 119 0.76 -10.64 0.47
CA ASP A 119 1.19 -10.64 1.88
C ASP A 119 1.56 -12.06 2.34
N ALA A 120 0.83 -13.08 1.87
CA ALA A 120 1.17 -14.48 2.13
C ALA A 120 2.51 -14.86 1.47
N GLU A 121 2.72 -14.44 0.23
CA GLU A 121 3.99 -14.59 -0.48
C GLU A 121 5.13 -13.87 0.25
N PHE A 122 4.91 -12.62 0.64
CA PHE A 122 5.88 -11.81 1.37
C PHE A 122 6.28 -12.47 2.69
N ARG A 123 5.32 -13.00 3.45
CA ARG A 123 5.60 -13.76 4.69
C ARG A 123 6.42 -15.01 4.42
N ARG A 124 6.13 -15.73 3.33
CA ARG A 124 6.88 -16.95 2.98
C ARG A 124 8.32 -16.62 2.57
N ARG A 125 8.51 -15.50 1.88
CA ARG A 125 9.80 -15.14 1.29
C ARG A 125 10.67 -14.27 2.18
N THR A 126 10.15 -13.61 3.21
CA THR A 126 10.92 -12.75 4.11
C THR A 126 10.93 -13.33 5.52
N LEU A 127 12.10 -13.33 6.17
CA LEU A 127 12.20 -13.82 7.54
C LEU A 127 11.85 -12.73 8.55
N PRO A 128 11.11 -13.06 9.63
CA PRO A 128 11.00 -12.18 10.77
C PRO A 128 12.38 -11.98 11.39
N GLU A 129 12.66 -10.79 11.88
CA GLU A 129 13.88 -10.55 12.62
C GLU A 129 13.79 -11.22 14.01
N PRO A 130 14.77 -12.06 14.38
CA PRO A 130 14.81 -12.72 15.69
C PRO A 130 15.19 -11.71 16.79
N ASP A 131 14.57 -11.87 17.96
CA ASP A 131 14.93 -11.17 19.21
C ASP A 131 15.21 -9.66 19.07
N PRO A 132 14.20 -8.88 18.62
CA PRO A 132 14.35 -7.44 18.48
C PRO A 132 14.61 -6.77 19.85
N PRO A 133 15.55 -5.81 19.94
CA PRO A 133 15.68 -4.94 21.10
C PRO A 133 14.32 -4.35 21.52
N ALA A 134 14.12 -4.21 22.83
CA ALA A 134 12.91 -3.59 23.37
C ALA A 134 12.69 -2.21 22.73
N GLY A 135 11.46 -1.97 22.25
CA GLY A 135 11.09 -0.71 21.57
C GLY A 135 11.47 -0.62 20.09
N ARG A 136 12.22 -1.57 19.52
CA ARG A 136 12.60 -1.54 18.09
C ARG A 136 11.43 -1.57 17.11
N TRP A 137 10.34 -2.24 17.51
CA TRP A 137 9.11 -2.29 16.73
C TRP A 137 8.07 -1.27 17.17
N ALA A 138 8.47 -0.20 17.85
CA ALA A 138 7.58 0.91 18.15
C ALA A 138 7.98 2.13 17.30
N ASP A 139 6.98 2.86 16.78
CA ASP A 139 7.22 4.17 16.21
C ASP A 139 7.55 5.20 17.31
N TRP A 140 7.82 6.45 16.91
CA TRP A 140 8.14 7.55 17.82
C TRP A 140 7.03 7.84 18.85
N SER A 141 5.81 7.37 18.61
CA SER A 141 4.65 7.50 19.51
C SER A 141 4.43 6.26 20.39
N GLY A 142 5.30 5.25 20.32
CA GLY A 142 5.18 4.01 21.06
C GLY A 142 4.22 2.99 20.41
N ARG A 143 3.71 3.25 19.21
CA ARG A 143 2.79 2.33 18.53
C ARG A 143 3.56 1.22 17.82
N PRO A 144 3.09 -0.02 17.90
CA PRO A 144 3.75 -1.13 17.24
C PRO A 144 3.75 -0.94 15.71
N LEU A 145 4.94 -0.98 15.10
CA LEU A 145 5.15 -1.01 13.65
C LEU A 145 4.38 -2.17 13.02
N ALA A 146 3.88 -1.99 11.80
CA ALA A 146 3.17 -3.04 11.09
C ALA A 146 4.05 -4.28 10.87
N TRP A 147 3.43 -5.46 10.79
CA TRP A 147 4.16 -6.73 10.79
C TRP A 147 5.15 -6.88 9.61
N TRP A 148 4.90 -6.22 8.48
CA TRP A 148 5.78 -6.24 7.31
C TRP A 148 7.08 -5.45 7.49
N HIS A 149 7.14 -4.53 8.45
CA HIS A 149 8.38 -3.87 8.89
C HIS A 149 9.22 -4.74 9.82
N ARG A 150 8.62 -5.78 10.42
CA ARG A 150 9.28 -6.65 11.40
C ARG A 150 10.02 -7.79 10.70
N ARG A 151 10.88 -7.45 9.77
CA ARG A 151 11.63 -8.38 8.90
C ARG A 151 13.11 -8.08 8.93
N ILE A 152 13.92 -9.04 8.52
CA ILE A 152 15.36 -8.84 8.36
C ILE A 152 15.57 -7.89 7.19
N TYR A 153 16.25 -6.78 7.48
CA TYR A 153 16.75 -5.85 6.48
C TYR A 153 18.19 -6.23 6.11
N ASP A 154 18.53 -6.03 4.85
CA ASP A 154 19.90 -5.95 4.39
C ASP A 154 20.55 -4.76 5.11
N SER A 155 21.37 -5.07 6.10
CA SER A 155 22.23 -4.08 6.70
C SER A 155 23.36 -3.85 5.72
N GLU A 156 23.39 -2.69 5.06
CA GLU A 156 24.61 -2.23 4.37
C GLU A 156 25.78 -2.39 5.35
N GLY A 157 26.63 -3.39 5.13
CA GLY A 157 27.82 -3.66 5.94
C GLY A 157 27.67 -4.51 7.21
N ARG A 158 26.85 -5.55 7.24
CA ARG A 158 27.23 -6.75 8.01
C ARG A 158 27.64 -7.84 7.04
N GLU A 159 28.93 -7.88 6.76
CA GLU A 159 29.62 -9.05 6.24
C GLU A 159 29.22 -10.24 7.11
N PHE A 160 28.34 -11.07 6.59
CA PHE A 160 28.30 -12.47 6.99
C PHE A 160 29.22 -13.19 6.01
N TRP A 161 30.38 -13.58 6.55
CA TRP A 161 31.56 -14.24 5.96
C TRP A 161 32.69 -13.30 5.52
#